data_AF-A0A371QZ45-F1
#
_entry.id   AF-A0A371QZ45-F1
#
_cell.length_a   1.000
_cell.length_b   1.000
_cell.length_c   1.000
_cell.angle_alpha   90.00
_cell.angle_beta   90.00
_cell.angle_gamma   90.00
#
_symmetry.space_group_name_H-M   'P 1'
#
loop_
_entity.id
_entity.type
_entity.pdbx_description
1 polymer ?
#
loop_
_entity_poly.entity_id
_entity_poly.type
_entity_poly.pdbx_seq_one_letter_code
_entity_poly.pdbx_strand_id
1 'polypeptide(L)'
;MVKLTSFKNLFLILIIILITSASLYFVNHGLSQLGSITNNSTIGQNFTELDYAKKILISAKEIYLNATEENKSWMYLIYEPYSNFSKEFILNAMFINSSAVAIGHTLYKYIILHVHYENFDFTPQKIQDNGITVELLPSPSSVTYTGGKAYHYLITHGNKTYNITLFSIGFIEASYYLTASTQKIGNLYVVQIAITRKLYNTAYIGELWLVLIRP
;
A
#
# COMPACT_ATOMS: atom_id res chain seq x y z
N MET A 1 -34.18 31.57 13.52
CA MET A 1 -33.21 31.95 14.57
C MET A 1 -32.27 30.76 14.79
N VAL A 2 -31.14 30.71 14.09
CA VAL A 2 -30.18 29.59 14.19
C VAL A 2 -29.38 29.80 15.47
N LYS A 3 -29.51 28.90 16.45
CA LYS A 3 -28.69 28.92 17.66
C LYS A 3 -27.23 28.77 17.23
N LEU A 4 -26.43 29.80 17.51
CA LEU A 4 -24.98 29.76 17.38
C LEU A 4 -24.47 28.66 18.33
N THR A 5 -24.22 27.47 17.80
CA THR A 5 -23.58 26.39 18.56
C THR A 5 -22.25 26.93 19.05
N SER A 6 -22.07 27.02 20.38
CA SER A 6 -20.85 27.57 20.95
C SER A 6 -19.64 26.80 20.39
N PHE A 7 -18.55 27.51 20.09
CA PHE A 7 -17.33 26.94 19.50
C PHE A 7 -16.82 25.69 20.25
N LYS A 8 -17.07 25.62 21.56
CA LYS A 8 -16.80 24.46 22.43
C LYS A 8 -17.60 23.21 22.03
N ASN A 9 -18.87 23.37 21.67
CA ASN A 9 -19.70 22.24 21.23
C ASN A 9 -19.25 21.73 19.86
N LEU A 10 -18.82 22.64 18.97
CA LEU A 10 -18.27 22.25 17.67
C LEU A 10 -16.96 21.47 17.83
N PHE A 11 -16.08 21.93 18.71
CA PHE A 11 -14.81 21.27 19.02
C PHE A 11 -15.02 19.90 19.68
N LEU A 12 -16.00 19.78 20.59
CA LEU A 12 -16.36 18.51 21.23
C LEU A 12 -16.88 17.49 20.19
N ILE A 13 -17.74 17.93 19.26
CA ILE A 13 -18.24 17.09 18.17
C ILE A 13 -17.07 16.61 17.30
N LEU A 14 -16.12 17.50 16.97
CA LEU A 14 -14.94 17.15 16.20
C LEU A 14 -14.08 16.09 16.90
N ILE A 15 -13.85 16.22 18.22
CA ILE A 15 -13.12 15.24 19.03
C ILE A 15 -13.84 13.89 19.04
N ILE A 16 -15.17 13.88 19.21
CA ILE A 16 -15.95 12.63 19.21
C ILE A 16 -15.87 11.94 17.85
N ILE A 17 -15.95 12.69 16.75
CA ILE A 17 -15.75 12.14 15.39
C ILE A 17 -14.33 11.57 15.22
N LEU A 18 -13.31 12.25 15.74
CA LEU A 18 -11.92 11.78 15.69
C LEU A 18 -11.68 10.50 16.51
N ILE A 19 -12.26 10.42 17.72
CA ILE A 19 -12.15 9.24 18.58
C ILE A 19 -12.91 8.06 17.97
N THR A 20 -14.13 8.30 17.47
CA THR A 20 -14.94 7.24 16.87
C THR A 20 -14.33 6.72 15.57
N SER A 21 -13.79 7.60 14.71
CA SER A 21 -13.06 7.18 13.49
C SER A 21 -11.78 6.42 13.81
N ALA A 22 -10.99 6.88 14.79
CA ALA A 22 -9.81 6.15 15.25
C ALA A 22 -10.19 4.79 15.85
N SER A 23 -11.26 4.72 16.64
CA SER A 23 -11.74 3.47 17.23
C SER A 23 -12.26 2.51 16.18
N LEU A 24 -13.00 3.00 15.17
CA LEU A 24 -13.46 2.17 14.04
C LEU A 24 -12.28 1.64 13.22
N TYR A 25 -11.24 2.46 13.03
CA TYR A 25 -10.00 2.07 12.39
C TYR A 25 -9.31 0.95 13.18
N PHE A 26 -9.17 1.09 14.50
CA PHE A 26 -8.62 0.03 15.36
C PHE A 26 -9.52 -1.21 15.46
N VAL A 27 -10.83 -1.12 15.29
CA VAL A 27 -11.68 -2.32 15.27
C VAL A 27 -11.59 -3.05 13.93
N ASN A 28 -11.53 -2.30 12.81
CA ASN A 28 -11.39 -2.88 11.48
C ASN A 28 -9.96 -3.36 11.16
N HIS A 29 -8.94 -2.87 11.87
CA HIS A 29 -7.53 -3.25 11.65
C HIS A 29 -6.79 -3.78 12.88
N GLY A 30 -7.39 -3.71 14.07
CA GLY A 30 -6.79 -4.18 15.34
C GLY A 30 -7.27 -5.56 15.79
N LEU A 31 -7.96 -6.30 14.91
CA LEU A 31 -8.05 -7.76 15.00
C LEU A 31 -7.00 -8.42 14.10
N SER A 32 -5.79 -7.85 14.02
CA SER A 32 -4.61 -8.69 13.86
C SER A 32 -4.47 -9.49 15.15
N GLN A 33 -4.84 -10.77 15.04
CA GLN A 33 -4.76 -11.76 16.11
C GLN A 33 -3.53 -11.56 16.99
N LEU A 34 -3.80 -11.47 18.28
CA LEU A 34 -2.90 -11.86 19.35
C LEU A 34 -2.08 -13.09 18.93
N GLY A 35 -0.78 -12.87 18.78
CA GLY A 35 0.30 -13.82 18.51
C GLY A 35 -0.09 -15.24 18.12
N SER A 36 -0.06 -15.53 16.81
CA SER A 36 0.48 -16.80 16.37
C SER A 36 1.95 -16.57 16.06
N ILE A 37 2.83 -17.05 16.95
CA ILE A 37 4.24 -17.30 16.62
C ILE A 37 4.22 -18.46 15.64
N THR A 38 3.90 -18.20 14.38
CA THR A 38 4.12 -19.16 13.30
C THR A 38 5.53 -18.94 12.79
N ASN A 39 6.41 -19.82 13.27
CA ASN A 39 7.65 -20.32 12.68
C ASN A 39 8.42 -19.42 11.70
N ASN A 40 9.73 -19.36 11.89
CA ASN A 40 10.74 -18.89 10.93
C ASN A 40 10.73 -19.69 9.61
N SER A 41 9.60 -19.80 8.93
CA SER A 41 9.50 -20.35 7.58
C SER A 41 9.77 -19.23 6.60
N THR A 42 10.84 -19.38 5.83
CA THR A 42 11.06 -18.59 4.62
C THR A 42 9.89 -18.85 3.66
N ILE A 43 8.96 -17.89 3.54
CA ILE A 43 7.80 -18.03 2.65
C ILE A 43 8.22 -17.54 1.26
N GLY A 44 8.03 -18.39 0.24
CA GLY A 44 8.07 -17.99 -1.16
C GLY A 44 6.72 -17.37 -1.58
N GLN A 45 6.71 -16.59 -2.66
CA GLN A 45 5.46 -16.06 -3.21
C GLN A 45 4.61 -17.21 -3.76
N ASN A 46 3.34 -17.33 -3.37
CA ASN A 46 2.43 -18.34 -3.89
C ASN A 46 1.58 -17.78 -5.04
N PHE A 47 0.73 -18.64 -5.62
CA PHE A 47 -0.15 -18.27 -6.73
C PHE A 47 -1.26 -17.30 -6.31
N THR A 48 -1.71 -17.35 -5.05
CA THR A 48 -2.83 -16.55 -4.56
C THR A 48 -2.48 -15.06 -4.45
N GLU A 49 -1.33 -14.72 -3.86
CA GLU A 49 -0.87 -13.34 -3.73
C GLU A 49 -0.69 -12.70 -5.11
N LEU A 50 -0.14 -13.47 -6.07
CA LEU A 50 0.03 -13.04 -7.45
C LEU A 50 -1.30 -12.79 -8.17
N ASP A 51 -2.29 -13.66 -7.99
CA ASP A 51 -3.61 -13.49 -8.62
C ASP A 51 -4.30 -12.21 -8.11
N TYR A 52 -4.22 -11.94 -6.81
CA TYR A 52 -4.77 -10.72 -6.23
C TYR A 52 -3.97 -9.48 -6.64
N ALA A 53 -2.63 -9.54 -6.70
CA ALA A 53 -1.83 -8.44 -7.23
C ALA A 53 -2.20 -8.08 -8.68
N LYS A 54 -2.49 -9.08 -9.53
CA LYS A 54 -2.99 -8.87 -10.89
C LYS A 54 -4.35 -8.19 -10.90
N LYS A 55 -5.30 -8.63 -10.07
CA LYS A 55 -6.64 -8.02 -9.95
C LYS A 55 -6.56 -6.56 -9.53
N ILE A 56 -5.75 -6.25 -8.51
CA ILE A 56 -5.52 -4.87 -8.04
C ILE A 56 -4.98 -4.01 -9.19
N LEU A 57 -3.99 -4.50 -9.94
CA LEU A 57 -3.41 -3.76 -11.04
C LEU A 57 -4.42 -3.49 -12.18
N ILE A 58 -5.26 -4.47 -12.52
CA ILE A 58 -6.34 -4.31 -13.49
C ILE A 58 -7.32 -3.23 -13.01
N SER A 59 -7.80 -3.31 -11.77
CA SER A 59 -8.71 -2.30 -11.20
C SER A 59 -8.08 -0.91 -11.14
N ALA A 60 -6.81 -0.80 -10.78
CA ALA A 60 -6.10 0.48 -10.77
C ALA A 60 -6.05 1.10 -12.17
N LYS A 61 -5.78 0.29 -13.20
CA LYS A 61 -5.76 0.72 -14.61
C LYS A 61 -7.14 1.19 -15.06
N GLU A 62 -8.19 0.44 -14.77
CA GLU A 62 -9.57 0.81 -15.11
C GLU A 62 -9.98 2.13 -14.45
N ILE A 63 -9.72 2.29 -13.15
CA ILE A 63 -10.03 3.54 -12.42
C ILE A 63 -9.27 4.71 -13.03
N TYR A 64 -7.97 4.55 -13.33
CA TYR A 64 -7.16 5.61 -13.91
C TYR A 64 -7.66 6.03 -15.31
N LEU A 65 -7.96 5.06 -16.18
CA LEU A 65 -8.44 5.33 -17.54
C LEU A 65 -9.82 6.00 -17.52
N ASN A 66 -10.78 5.46 -16.76
CA ASN A 66 -12.12 6.04 -16.64
C ASN A 66 -12.06 7.47 -16.08
N ALA A 67 -11.26 7.71 -15.03
CA ALA A 67 -11.08 9.04 -14.46
C ALA A 67 -10.46 10.02 -15.48
N THR A 68 -9.55 9.54 -16.34
CA THR A 68 -8.92 10.38 -17.37
C THR A 68 -9.89 10.69 -18.51
N GLU A 69 -10.61 9.69 -19.01
CA GLU A 69 -11.61 9.84 -20.08
C GLU A 69 -12.75 10.78 -19.67
N GLU A 70 -13.19 10.71 -18.41
CA GLU A 70 -14.25 11.55 -17.86
C GLU A 70 -13.74 12.92 -17.34
N ASN A 71 -12.44 13.22 -17.46
CA ASN A 71 -11.80 14.42 -16.91
C ASN A 71 -12.01 14.61 -15.38
N LYS A 72 -12.04 13.50 -14.64
CA LYS A 72 -12.20 13.44 -13.18
C LYS A 72 -10.88 13.15 -12.46
N SER A 73 -9.88 14.01 -12.66
CA SER A 73 -8.56 13.85 -12.02
C SER A 73 -8.61 13.81 -10.48
N TRP A 74 -9.66 14.36 -9.86
CA TRP A 74 -9.91 14.26 -8.42
C TRP A 74 -10.14 12.82 -7.93
N MET A 75 -10.37 11.84 -8.81
CA MET A 75 -10.57 10.44 -8.45
C MET A 75 -9.27 9.72 -8.11
N TYR A 76 -8.10 10.24 -8.49
CA TYR A 76 -6.83 9.59 -8.21
C TYR A 76 -5.76 10.55 -7.70
N LEU A 77 -4.83 10.02 -6.93
CA LEU A 77 -3.59 10.69 -6.54
C LEU A 77 -2.40 9.83 -6.94
N ILE A 78 -1.61 10.30 -7.89
CA ILE A 78 -0.31 9.71 -8.19
C ILE A 78 0.75 10.60 -7.54
N TYR A 79 1.33 10.13 -6.45
CA TYR A 79 2.38 10.84 -5.72
C TYR A 79 3.75 10.37 -6.21
N GLU A 80 4.34 11.12 -7.13
CA GLU A 80 5.70 10.88 -7.62
C GLU A 80 6.43 12.20 -7.89
N PRO A 81 7.36 12.60 -7.02
CA PRO A 81 8.04 13.89 -7.18
C PRO A 81 9.05 13.92 -8.35
N TYR A 82 9.52 12.76 -8.86
CA TYR A 82 10.69 12.72 -9.76
C TYR A 82 10.58 11.77 -10.98
N SER A 83 9.43 11.13 -11.23
CA SER A 83 9.23 10.26 -12.40
C SER A 83 7.75 10.00 -12.69
N ASN A 84 7.44 9.48 -13.88
CA ASN A 84 6.10 8.97 -14.23
C ASN A 84 5.97 7.45 -14.00
N PHE A 85 6.80 6.87 -13.13
CA PHE A 85 6.94 5.42 -13.03
C PHE A 85 5.65 4.73 -12.54
N SER A 86 4.95 5.29 -11.57
CA SER A 86 3.68 4.75 -11.04
C SER A 86 2.60 4.80 -12.12
N LYS A 87 2.56 5.88 -12.90
CA LYS A 87 1.66 5.97 -14.05
C LYS A 87 2.01 4.92 -15.10
N GLU A 88 3.28 4.78 -15.47
CA GLU A 88 3.75 3.75 -16.40
C GLU A 88 3.47 2.34 -15.88
N PHE A 89 3.66 2.11 -14.58
CA PHE A 89 3.38 0.86 -13.91
C PHE A 89 1.89 0.51 -14.00
N ILE A 90 1.00 1.41 -13.59
CA ILE A 90 -0.46 1.19 -13.67
C ILE A 90 -0.90 0.87 -15.10
N LEU A 91 -0.38 1.60 -16.10
CA LEU A 91 -0.83 1.45 -17.48
C LEU A 91 -0.24 0.22 -18.19
N ASN A 92 1.01 -0.11 -17.89
CA ASN A 92 1.82 -1.01 -18.71
C ASN A 92 2.42 -2.20 -17.97
N ALA A 93 2.24 -2.32 -16.65
CA ALA A 93 2.76 -3.47 -15.91
C ALA A 93 1.97 -4.74 -16.26
N MET A 94 2.69 -5.85 -16.43
CA MET A 94 2.16 -7.18 -16.68
C MET A 94 2.99 -8.21 -15.94
N PHE A 95 2.39 -8.88 -14.97
CA PHE A 95 3.01 -10.00 -14.27
C PHE A 95 3.13 -11.20 -15.21
N ILE A 96 4.36 -11.56 -15.57
CA ILE A 96 4.65 -12.65 -16.50
C ILE A 96 4.55 -13.99 -15.76
N ASN A 97 5.11 -14.07 -14.56
CA ASN A 97 5.11 -15.23 -13.68
C ASN A 97 5.31 -14.80 -12.22
N SER A 98 5.64 -15.74 -11.32
CA SER A 98 5.88 -15.47 -9.89
C SER A 98 7.16 -14.68 -9.58
N SER A 99 8.02 -14.43 -10.58
CA SER A 99 9.31 -13.78 -10.37
C SER A 99 9.57 -12.53 -11.22
N ALA A 100 8.83 -12.36 -12.31
CA ALA A 100 9.05 -11.29 -13.27
C ALA A 100 7.78 -10.51 -13.62
N VAL A 101 7.92 -9.19 -13.67
CA VAL A 101 6.91 -8.25 -14.16
C VAL A 101 7.52 -7.43 -15.30
N ALA A 102 6.83 -7.36 -16.42
CA ALA A 102 7.19 -6.48 -17.53
C ALA A 102 6.51 -5.13 -17.32
N ILE A 103 7.22 -4.03 -17.55
CA ILE A 103 6.67 -2.67 -17.55
C ILE A 103 7.15 -2.00 -18.84
N GLY A 104 6.23 -1.82 -19.80
CA GLY A 104 6.60 -1.46 -21.16
C GLY A 104 7.56 -2.49 -21.76
N HIS A 105 8.76 -2.06 -22.17
CA HIS A 105 9.78 -2.92 -22.76
C HIS A 105 10.85 -3.41 -21.77
N THR A 106 10.69 -3.13 -20.48
CA THR A 106 11.68 -3.50 -19.46
C THR A 106 11.13 -4.60 -18.56
N LEU A 107 11.92 -5.64 -18.32
CA LEU A 107 11.62 -6.68 -17.36
C LEU A 107 12.19 -6.33 -15.99
N TYR A 108 11.42 -6.55 -14.93
CA TYR A 108 11.84 -6.36 -13.55
C TYR A 108 11.65 -7.67 -12.78
N LYS A 109 12.59 -7.97 -11.89
CA LYS A 109 12.32 -8.92 -10.80
C LYS A 109 11.43 -8.23 -9.78
N TYR A 110 10.54 -8.97 -9.14
CA TYR A 110 9.70 -8.39 -8.09
C TYR A 110 9.56 -9.27 -6.85
N ILE A 111 9.22 -8.61 -5.74
CA ILE A 111 8.73 -9.22 -4.51
C ILE A 111 7.46 -8.47 -4.08
N ILE A 112 6.38 -9.22 -3.84
CA ILE A 112 5.17 -8.71 -3.18
C ILE A 112 5.46 -8.55 -1.69
N LEU A 113 5.38 -7.31 -1.20
CA LEU A 113 5.54 -6.98 0.23
C LEU A 113 4.23 -7.06 0.99
N HIS A 114 3.16 -6.63 0.32
CA HIS A 114 1.83 -6.55 0.89
C HIS A 114 0.80 -6.71 -0.22
N VAL A 115 -0.19 -7.56 0.01
CA VAL A 115 -1.42 -7.63 -0.80
C VAL A 115 -2.60 -7.72 0.14
N HIS A 116 -3.51 -6.75 0.03
CA HIS A 116 -4.84 -6.83 0.62
C HIS A 116 -5.88 -6.77 -0.49
N TYR A 117 -6.77 -7.76 -0.58
CA TYR A 117 -7.87 -7.76 -1.55
C TYR A 117 -9.05 -8.54 -0.97
N GLU A 118 -10.22 -7.90 -0.88
CA GLU A 118 -11.41 -8.47 -0.23
C GLU A 118 -11.11 -8.95 1.21
N ASN A 119 -11.17 -10.25 1.47
CA ASN A 119 -10.90 -10.85 2.80
C ASN A 119 -9.50 -11.48 2.90
N PHE A 120 -8.64 -11.25 1.90
CA PHE A 120 -7.27 -11.74 1.87
C PHE A 120 -6.30 -10.64 2.30
N ASP A 121 -5.39 -10.96 3.21
CA ASP A 121 -4.28 -10.09 3.62
C ASP A 121 -3.01 -10.95 3.67
N PHE A 122 -2.02 -10.53 2.89
CA PHE A 122 -0.68 -11.09 2.88
C PHE A 122 0.31 -9.98 3.23
N THR A 123 0.91 -10.08 4.42
CA THR A 123 1.97 -9.19 4.89
C THR A 123 3.03 -10.01 5.62
N PRO A 124 3.90 -10.74 4.91
CA PRO A 124 4.83 -11.66 5.54
C PRO A 124 5.93 -10.93 6.29
N GLN A 125 6.35 -11.54 7.41
CA GLN A 125 7.48 -11.04 8.19
C GLN A 125 8.80 -11.13 7.40
N LYS A 126 8.97 -12.20 6.60
CA LYS A 126 10.18 -12.46 5.83
C LYS A 126 9.86 -13.19 4.53
N ILE A 127 10.44 -12.72 3.44
CA ILE A 127 10.40 -13.36 2.12
C ILE A 127 11.82 -13.49 1.61
N GLN A 128 12.15 -14.61 0.99
CA GLN A 128 13.36 -14.76 0.22
C GLN A 128 13.03 -15.42 -1.11
N ASP A 129 13.20 -14.67 -2.19
CA ASP A 129 12.90 -15.13 -3.54
C ASP A 129 13.73 -14.33 -4.56
N ASN A 130 14.06 -14.95 -5.70
CA ASN A 130 14.79 -14.31 -6.82
C ASN A 130 16.14 -13.63 -6.46
N GLY A 131 16.80 -14.08 -5.40
CA GLY A 131 18.04 -13.48 -4.88
C GLY A 131 17.82 -12.20 -4.07
N ILE A 132 16.56 -11.92 -3.71
CA ILE A 132 16.11 -10.80 -2.89
C ILE A 132 15.65 -11.37 -1.56
N THR A 133 16.17 -10.83 -0.47
CA THR A 133 15.65 -11.11 0.88
C THR A 133 14.98 -9.84 1.39
N VAL A 134 13.75 -9.97 1.86
CA VAL A 134 13.01 -8.89 2.49
C VAL A 134 12.61 -9.32 3.89
N GLU A 135 12.84 -8.46 4.88
CA GLU A 135 12.46 -8.68 6.26
C GLU A 135 11.73 -7.44 6.78
N LEU A 136 10.48 -7.62 7.22
CA LEU A 136 9.75 -6.63 7.99
C LEU A 136 10.39 -6.55 9.37
N LEU A 137 10.71 -5.34 9.82
CA LEU A 137 11.27 -5.09 11.15
C LEU A 137 10.14 -4.80 12.13
N PRO A 138 10.29 -5.18 13.41
CA PRO A 138 9.31 -4.85 14.44
C PRO A 138 9.16 -3.33 14.56
N SER A 139 7.93 -2.87 14.78
CA SER A 139 7.66 -1.46 15.00
C SER A 139 8.44 -0.95 16.22
N PRO A 140 9.16 0.17 16.13
CA PRO A 140 9.89 0.72 17.26
C PRO A 140 8.92 1.09 18.39
N SER A 141 9.22 0.63 19.61
CA SER A 141 8.35 0.81 20.78
C SER A 141 8.21 2.27 21.25
N SER A 142 9.07 3.17 20.77
CA SER A 142 9.19 4.56 21.22
C SER A 142 8.70 5.60 20.21
N VAL A 143 8.19 5.19 19.04
CA VAL A 143 7.75 6.13 17.99
C VAL A 143 6.26 5.94 17.71
N THR A 144 5.49 7.00 17.89
CA THR A 144 4.08 7.06 17.49
C THR A 144 3.93 7.90 16.23
N TYR A 145 3.42 7.31 15.15
CA TYR A 145 3.09 8.03 13.93
C TYR A 145 1.62 8.46 13.98
N THR A 146 1.36 9.76 14.00
CA THR A 146 0.00 10.32 14.20
C THR A 146 -0.83 10.41 12.92
N GLY A 147 -0.32 9.92 11.78
CA GLY A 147 -0.98 10.02 10.48
C GLY A 147 -1.21 8.69 9.77
N GLY A 148 -0.57 7.59 10.19
CA GLY A 148 -0.64 6.32 9.49
C GLY A 148 0.24 5.26 10.13
N LYS A 149 0.18 4.03 9.62
CA LYS A 149 1.00 2.92 10.10
C LYS A 149 2.29 2.84 9.28
N ALA A 150 3.42 2.86 9.97
CA ALA A 150 4.74 2.72 9.36
C ALA A 150 5.17 1.25 9.34
N TYR A 151 5.70 0.82 8.20
CA TYR A 151 6.26 -0.50 7.96
C TYR A 151 7.73 -0.34 7.58
N HIS A 152 8.61 -0.86 8.42
CA HIS A 152 10.05 -0.77 8.23
C HIS A 152 10.56 -2.06 7.61
N TYR A 153 11.12 -2.01 6.42
CA TYR A 153 11.65 -3.20 5.76
C TYR A 153 13.16 -3.11 5.56
N LEU A 154 13.83 -4.24 5.76
CA LEU A 154 15.21 -4.46 5.36
C LEU A 154 15.22 -5.30 4.08
N ILE A 155 15.69 -4.73 2.97
CA ILE A 155 15.75 -5.40 1.67
C ILE A 155 17.21 -5.63 1.30
N THR A 156 17.59 -6.88 1.06
CA THR A 156 18.94 -7.26 0.64
C THR A 156 18.90 -7.87 -0.75
N HIS A 157 19.75 -7.36 -1.66
CA HIS A 157 19.94 -7.90 -3.01
C HIS A 157 21.42 -7.75 -3.41
N GLY A 158 22.07 -8.88 -3.72
CA GLY A 158 23.53 -8.93 -3.86
C GLY A 158 24.23 -8.52 -2.56
N ASN A 159 25.23 -7.65 -2.64
CA ASN A 159 26.00 -7.15 -1.49
C ASN A 159 25.45 -5.83 -0.92
N LYS A 160 24.21 -5.46 -1.26
CA LYS A 160 23.59 -4.21 -0.82
C LYS A 160 22.36 -4.50 0.02
N THR A 161 22.24 -3.75 1.11
CA THR A 161 21.08 -3.76 1.98
C THR A 161 20.48 -2.36 2.05
N TYR A 162 19.16 -2.28 1.93
CA TYR A 162 18.37 -1.06 1.90
C TYR A 162 17.40 -1.09 3.07
N ASN A 163 17.34 0.01 3.83
CA ASN A 163 16.33 0.20 4.86
C ASN A 163 15.27 1.15 4.29
N ILE A 164 14.03 0.68 4.21
CA ILE A 164 12.91 1.45 3.67
C ILE A 164 11.81 1.57 4.71
N THR A 165 11.10 2.69 4.67
CA THR A 165 9.88 2.87 5.47
C THR A 165 8.73 3.16 4.52
N LEU A 166 7.71 2.30 4.56
CA LEU A 166 6.46 2.50 3.85
C LEU A 166 5.41 2.97 4.85
N PHE A 167 4.55 3.89 4.40
CA PHE A 167 3.45 4.38 5.21
C PHE A 167 2.14 3.97 4.54
N SER A 168 1.23 3.40 5.34
CA SER A 168 -0.18 3.30 5.03
C SER A 168 -0.89 4.45 5.73
N ILE A 169 -1.38 5.41 4.96
CA ILE A 169 -2.02 6.64 5.46
C ILE A 169 -3.49 6.61 5.03
N GLY A 170 -4.31 5.95 5.84
CA GLY A 170 -5.70 5.68 5.46
C GLY A 170 -6.52 6.92 5.15
N PHE A 171 -6.24 8.09 5.74
CA PHE A 171 -6.92 9.33 5.36
C PHE A 171 -6.58 9.80 3.94
N ILE A 172 -5.31 9.72 3.53
CA ILE A 172 -4.89 10.08 2.17
C ILE A 172 -5.45 9.07 1.18
N GLU A 173 -5.29 7.78 1.47
CA GLU A 173 -5.75 6.71 0.59
C GLU A 173 -7.28 6.72 0.43
N ALA A 174 -8.03 7.01 1.49
CA ALA A 174 -9.48 7.18 1.44
C ALA A 174 -9.94 8.46 0.71
N SER A 175 -9.08 9.44 0.51
CA SER A 175 -9.45 10.69 -0.17
C SER A 175 -9.56 10.53 -1.69
N TYR A 176 -9.10 9.40 -2.24
CA TYR A 176 -9.10 9.09 -3.67
C TYR A 176 -9.59 7.66 -3.90
N TYR A 177 -10.12 7.37 -5.09
CA TYR A 177 -10.44 5.99 -5.47
C TYR A 177 -9.19 5.17 -5.80
N LEU A 178 -8.14 5.85 -6.26
CA LEU A 178 -6.83 5.27 -6.56
C LEU A 178 -5.75 6.17 -5.99
N THR A 179 -4.88 5.62 -5.17
CA THR A 179 -3.60 6.25 -4.84
C THR A 179 -2.46 5.38 -5.31
N ALA A 180 -1.43 5.98 -5.91
CA ALA A 180 -0.22 5.28 -6.26
C ALA A 180 1.01 6.14 -5.99
N SER A 181 2.09 5.49 -5.57
CA SER A 181 3.38 6.14 -5.40
C SER A 181 4.51 5.17 -5.67
N THR A 182 5.64 5.71 -6.14
CA THR A 182 6.88 4.95 -6.25
C THR A 182 8.02 5.70 -5.60
N GLN A 183 8.79 4.97 -4.80
CA GLN A 183 10.05 5.45 -4.22
C GLN A 183 11.21 4.73 -4.90
N LYS A 184 12.18 5.49 -5.42
CA LYS A 184 13.41 4.92 -5.97
C LYS A 184 14.53 5.01 -4.94
N ILE A 185 15.10 3.87 -4.57
CA ILE A 185 16.17 3.78 -3.57
C ILE A 185 17.31 2.93 -4.15
N GLY A 186 18.36 3.61 -4.62
CA GLY A 186 19.42 2.97 -5.40
C GLY A 186 18.85 2.30 -6.66
N ASN A 187 18.93 0.97 -6.73
CA ASN A 187 18.41 0.17 -7.85
C ASN A 187 17.01 -0.42 -7.59
N LEU A 188 16.42 -0.14 -6.43
CA LEU A 188 15.08 -0.58 -6.07
C LEU A 188 14.05 0.47 -6.48
N TYR A 189 12.92 0.00 -6.99
CA TYR A 189 11.69 0.78 -7.07
C TYR A 189 10.69 0.14 -6.12
N VAL A 190 10.16 0.90 -5.17
CA VAL A 190 9.14 0.42 -4.24
C VAL A 190 7.84 1.10 -4.61
N VAL A 191 6.89 0.30 -5.08
CA VAL A 191 5.59 0.77 -5.58
C VAL A 191 4.54 0.49 -4.52
N GLN A 192 3.69 1.46 -4.23
CA GLN A 192 2.49 1.31 -3.41
C GLN A 192 1.27 1.72 -4.23
N ILE A 193 0.26 0.85 -4.29
CA ILE A 193 -1.06 1.13 -4.88
C ILE A 193 -2.11 0.85 -3.82
N ALA A 194 -3.06 1.75 -3.66
CA ALA A 194 -4.26 1.51 -2.88
C ALA A 194 -5.50 1.91 -3.68
N ILE A 195 -6.56 1.11 -3.53
CA ILE A 195 -7.85 1.29 -4.17
C ILE A 195 -8.91 1.27 -3.08
N THR A 196 -9.79 2.26 -3.12
CA THR A 196 -10.88 2.39 -2.15
C THR A 196 -12.24 2.25 -2.82
N ARG A 197 -13.20 1.67 -2.09
CA ARG A 197 -14.57 1.51 -2.60
C ARG A 197 -15.31 2.84 -2.68
N LYS A 198 -15.04 3.73 -1.72
CA LYS A 198 -15.78 4.97 -1.50
C LYS A 198 -14.86 5.98 -0.86
N LEU A 199 -14.96 7.23 -1.32
CA LEU A 199 -14.23 8.33 -0.72
C LEU A 199 -14.57 8.51 0.76
N TYR A 200 -13.57 8.90 1.53
CA TYR A 200 -13.59 9.13 2.97
C TYR A 200 -13.94 7.88 3.79
N ASN A 201 -13.77 6.69 3.19
CA ASN A 201 -13.84 5.40 3.87
C ASN A 201 -12.48 4.72 3.78
N THR A 202 -11.89 4.40 4.93
CA THR A 202 -10.60 3.69 5.01
C THR A 202 -10.71 2.20 4.67
N ALA A 203 -11.90 1.71 4.31
CA ALA A 203 -12.06 0.36 3.80
C ALA A 203 -11.50 0.25 2.37
N TYR A 204 -10.29 -0.29 2.28
CA TYR A 204 -9.67 -0.66 1.02
C TYR A 204 -10.43 -1.82 0.36
N ILE A 205 -10.40 -1.84 -0.97
CA ILE A 205 -10.78 -3.03 -1.74
C ILE A 205 -9.56 -3.68 -2.40
N GLY A 206 -8.46 -2.95 -2.47
CA GLY A 206 -7.19 -3.43 -2.98
C GLY A 206 -6.04 -2.61 -2.42
N GLU A 207 -5.01 -3.26 -1.89
CA GLU A 207 -3.74 -2.64 -1.56
C GLU A 207 -2.60 -3.55 -2.03
N LEU A 208 -1.62 -2.97 -2.72
CA LEU A 208 -0.51 -3.70 -3.33
C LEU A 208 0.79 -2.94 -3.12
N TRP A 209 1.73 -3.56 -2.43
CA TRP A 209 3.10 -3.04 -2.30
C TRP A 209 4.09 -4.01 -2.92
N LEU A 210 4.99 -3.47 -3.72
CA LEU A 210 5.97 -4.24 -4.49
C LEU A 210 7.36 -3.63 -4.36
N VAL A 211 8.36 -4.50 -4.26
CA VAL A 211 9.74 -4.14 -4.60
C VAL A 211 10.00 -4.61 -6.01
N LEU A 212 10.51 -3.73 -6.86
CA LEU A 212 10.97 -4.04 -8.20
C LEU A 212 12.46 -3.79 -8.28
N ILE A 213 13.18 -4.73 -8.89
CA ILE A 213 14.60 -4.61 -9.16
C ILE A 213 14.79 -4.74 -10.65
N ARG A 214 15.40 -3.71 -11.24
CA ARG A 214 15.85 -3.78 -12.63
C ARG A 214 17.04 -4.76 -12.69
N PRO A 215 17.03 -5.75 -13.60
CA PRO A 215 18.14 -6.69 -13.77
C PRO A 215 19.46 -5.98 -14.09
#